data_AF-A0A0R2Q304-F1
#
_entry.id   AF-A0A0R2Q304-F1
#
_cell.length_a   1.000
_cell.length_b   1.000
_cell.length_c   1.000
_cell.angle_alpha   90.00
_cell.angle_beta   90.00
_cell.angle_gamma   90.00
#
_symmetry.space_group_name_H-M   'P 1'
#
loop_
_entity.id
_entity.type
_entity.pdbx_description
1 polymer ?
#
loop_
_entity_poly.entity_id
_entity_poly.type
_entity_poly.pdbx_seq_one_letter_code
_entity_poly.pdbx_strand_id
1 'polypeptide(L)' 'MKSNQIIELGDVINGVYLGRESENQVTIFDGTGISLQDISVGKLALDVAIEKNLGQIVNL' A
#
# COMPACT_ATOMS: atom_id res chain seq x y z
N MET A 1 -3.12 21.87 -20.98
CA MET A 1 -3.97 20.90 -20.27
C MET A 1 -3.95 21.29 -18.80
N LYS A 2 -5.11 21.51 -18.17
CA LYS A 2 -5.15 21.68 -16.71
C LYS A 2 -4.63 20.38 -16.09
N SER A 3 -3.73 20.49 -15.13
CA SER A 3 -3.16 19.37 -14.38
C SER A 3 -4.26 18.36 -14.03
N ASN A 4 -4.24 17.19 -14.64
CA ASN A 4 -5.03 16.06 -14.14
C ASN A 4 -4.59 15.88 -12.68
N GLN A 5 -5.53 15.87 -11.74
CA GLN A 5 -5.21 15.65 -10.33
C GLN A 5 -4.60 14.25 -10.17
N ILE A 6 -3.28 14.18 -10.15
CA ILE A 6 -2.54 13.00 -9.72
C ILE A 6 -2.37 13.16 -8.21
N ILE A 7 -3.02 12.27 -7.48
CA ILE A 7 -3.02 12.24 -6.02
C ILE A 7 -2.32 10.96 -5.59
N GLU A 8 -1.36 11.08 -4.68
CA GLU A 8 -0.70 9.92 -4.09
C GLU A 8 -1.68 9.13 -3.25
N LEU A 9 -1.64 7.79 -3.33
CA LEU A 9 -2.51 6.93 -2.51
C LEU A 9 -2.30 7.19 -1.01
N GLY A 10 -1.07 7.53 -0.61
CA GLY A 10 -0.75 7.88 0.76
C GLY A 10 -1.50 9.10 1.29
N ASP A 11 -1.78 10.09 0.45
CA ASP A 11 -2.53 11.28 0.87
C ASP A 11 -4.00 10.96 1.15
N VAL A 12 -4.56 9.99 0.41
CA VAL A 12 -5.91 9.49 0.67
C VAL A 12 -5.95 8.67 1.96
N ILE A 13 -4.99 7.77 2.16
CA ILE A 13 -4.89 6.94 3.38
C ILE A 13 -4.71 7.81 4.63
N ASN A 14 -3.92 8.87 4.55
CA ASN A 14 -3.65 9.78 5.66
C ASN A 14 -4.74 10.84 5.86
N GLY A 15 -5.79 10.86 5.03
CA GLY A 15 -6.89 11.82 5.11
C GLY A 15 -6.52 13.24 4.67
N VAL A 16 -5.37 13.43 4.02
CA VAL A 16 -4.95 14.70 3.41
C VAL A 16 -5.83 15.00 2.18
N TYR A 17 -6.26 13.95 1.48
CA TYR A 17 -7.20 14.04 0.36
C TYR A 17 -8.38 13.09 0.58
N LEU A 18 -9.61 13.55 0.32
CA LEU A 18 -10.83 12.75 0.61
C LEU A 18 -11.03 11.56 -0.34
N GLY A 19 -10.42 11.60 -1.52
CA GLY A 19 -10.57 10.59 -2.56
C GLY A 19 -11.80 10.85 -3.43
N ARG A 20 -12.66 9.84 -3.56
CA ARG A 20 -13.91 9.93 -4.35
C ARG A 20 -15.00 10.57 -3.49
N GLU A 21 -15.66 11.59 -4.04
CA GLU A 21 -16.63 12.43 -3.32
C GLU A 21 -18.05 12.35 -3.88
N SER A 22 -18.25 11.73 -5.05
CA SER A 22 -19.59 11.53 -5.60
C SER A 22 -19.69 10.32 -6.54
N GLU A 23 -20.93 9.84 -6.72
CA GLU A 23 -21.28 8.74 -7.62
C GLU A 23 -20.95 9.04 -9.10
N ASN A 24 -21.03 10.30 -9.50
CA ASN A 24 -20.80 10.71 -10.89
C ASN A 24 -19.31 10.85 -11.26
N GLN A 25 -18.41 10.85 -10.26
CA GLN A 25 -16.97 10.91 -10.52
C GLN A 25 -16.48 9.59 -11.11
N VAL A 26 -15.46 9.64 -11.96
CA VAL A 26 -14.70 8.45 -12.38
C VAL A 26 -13.29 8.60 -11.83
N THR A 27 -12.82 7.58 -11.10
CA THR A 27 -11.50 7.55 -10.47
C THR A 27 -10.70 6.42 -11.08
N ILE A 28 -9.45 6.69 -11.42
CA ILE A 28 -8.50 5.69 -11.93
C ILE A 28 -7.40 5.55 -10.89
N PHE A 29 -7.15 4.32 -10.46
CA PHE A 29 -5.98 3.98 -9.66
C PHE A 29 -4.93 3.37 -10.56
N ASP A 30 -3.73 3.94 -10.56
CA ASP A 30 -2.55 3.38 -11.21
C ASP A 30 -1.57 2.89 -10.13
N GLY A 31 -1.36 1.58 -10.10
CA GLY A 31 -0.64 0.89 -9.03
C GLY A 31 0.65 0.28 -9.53
N THR A 32 1.63 1.10 -9.93
CA THR A 32 2.94 0.63 -10.43
C THR A 32 3.80 -0.13 -9.40
N GLY A 33 3.32 -0.26 -8.15
CA GLY A 33 3.99 -0.95 -7.05
C GLY A 33 5.20 -0.18 -6.52
N ILE A 34 5.47 -0.28 -5.22
CA ILE A 34 6.70 0.26 -4.61
C ILE A 34 7.34 -0.80 -3.71
N SER A 35 8.68 -0.90 -3.71
CA SER A 35 9.41 -1.93 -2.93
C SER A 35 9.12 -1.87 -1.43
N LEU A 36 8.74 -0.69 -0.92
CA LEU A 36 8.32 -0.53 0.47
C LEU A 36 7.11 -1.40 0.81
N GLN A 37 6.15 -1.57 -0.11
CA GLN A 37 4.98 -2.42 0.11
C GLN A 37 5.39 -3.88 0.32
N ASP A 38 6.32 -4.38 -0.50
CA ASP A 38 6.83 -5.75 -0.39
C ASP A 38 7.54 -5.97 0.95
N ILE A 39 8.39 -5.02 1.36
CA ILE A 39 9.11 -5.09 2.64
C ILE A 39 8.12 -5.06 3.82
N SER A 40 7.14 -4.16 3.79
CA SER A 40 6.13 -4.06 4.85
C SER A 40 5.33 -5.35 5.00
N VAL A 41 4.88 -5.94 3.88
CA VAL A 41 4.15 -7.22 3.90
C VAL A 41 5.06 -8.37 4.31
N GLY A 42 6.30 -8.40 3.83
CA GLY A 42 7.29 -9.42 4.20
C GLY A 42 7.59 -9.43 5.70
N LYS A 43 7.73 -8.25 6.31
CA LYS A 43 7.89 -8.12 7.77
C LYS A 43 6.68 -8.62 8.54
N LEU A 44 5.46 -8.25 8.12
CA LEU A 44 4.23 -8.76 8.73
C LEU A 44 4.13 -10.29 8.62
N ALA A 45 4.43 -10.86 7.46
CA ALA A 45 4.43 -12.30 7.25
C ALA A 45 5.47 -13.01 8.14
N LEU A 46 6.67 -12.43 8.28
CA LEU A 46 7.71 -12.93 9.17
C LEU A 46 7.26 -12.91 10.64
N ASP A 47 6.64 -11.83 11.09
CA ASP A 47 6.15 -11.71 12.47
C ASP A 47 5.08 -12.76 12.77
N VAL A 48 4.12 -12.95 11.85
CA VAL A 48 3.10 -14.01 11.95
C VAL A 48 3.72 -15.41 11.96
N ALA A 49 4.77 -15.64 11.16
CA ALA A 49 5.46 -16.93 11.14
C ALA A 49 6.15 -17.22 12.48
N ILE A 50 6.80 -16.23 13.09
CA ILE A 50 7.42 -16.35 14.42
C ILE A 50 6.35 -16.69 15.47
N GLU A 51 5.25 -15.94 15.53
CA GLU A 51 4.15 -16.16 16.47
C GLU A 51 3.56 -17.58 16.36
N LYS A 52 3.52 -18.13 15.15
CA LYS A 52 2.96 -19.46 14.86
C LYS A 52 3.99 -20.59 14.87
N ASN A 53 5.26 -20.30 15.19
CA ASN A 53 6.37 -21.27 15.11
C ASN A 53 6.49 -21.93 13.72
N LEU A 54 6.39 -21.13 12.66
CA LEU A 54 6.50 -21.56 11.27
C LEU A 54 7.87 -21.16 10.68
N GLY A 55 8.40 -22.01 9.80
CA GLY A 55 9.66 -21.76 9.07
C GLY A 55 10.88 -22.39 9.73
N GLN A 56 12.08 -21.95 9.32
CA GLN A 56 13.35 -22.47 9.80
C GLN A 56 14.39 -21.35 9.93
N ILE A 57 15.16 -21.37 11.02
CA ILE A 57 16.34 -20.52 11.18
C ILE A 57 17.50 -21.14 10.41
N VAL A 58 18.13 -20.34 9.55
CA VAL A 58 19.30 -20.72 8.75
C VAL A 58 20.48 -19.85 9.16
N ASN A 59 21.61 -20.47 9.48
CA ASN A 59 22.86 -19.77 9.73
C ASN A 59 23.59 -19.57 8.40
N LEU A 60 24.03 -18.33 8.14
CA LEU A 60 24.79 -17.96 6.95
C LEU A 60 26.29 -18.18 7.14
#